data_AF-A0A7W2AHC3-F1
#
_entry.id   AF-A0A7W2AHC3-F1
#
_cell.length_a   1.000
_cell.length_b   1.000
_cell.length_c   1.000
_cell.angle_alpha   90.00
_cell.angle_beta   90.00
_cell.angle_gamma   90.00
#
_symmetry.space_group_name_H-M   'P 1'
#
loop_
_entity.id
_entity.type
_entity.pdbx_description
1 polymer ?
#
loop_
_entity_poly.entity_id
_entity_poly.type
_entity_poly.pdbx_seq_one_letter_code
_entity_poly.pdbx_strand_id
1 'polypeptide(L)'
;MMTKRDLLRDLEIAKNATPGPWFAYHRGGVGGFDYEVTLPDDTFYVIAAELSEHNAKFIAEAREGWPEAIRRAIEAENELAQLRAEIQHHIDLMMSAAELMSDDVDPEQRGKADAYLTVVKALREILDCKTE
;
A
#
# COMPACT_ATOMS: atom_id res chain seq x y z
N MET A 1 16.52 -8.51 -4.51
CA MET A 1 15.23 -7.81 -4.68
C MET A 1 14.21 -8.50 -3.79
N MET A 2 13.61 -7.80 -2.83
CA MET A 2 12.38 -8.28 -2.20
C MET A 2 11.25 -8.08 -3.20
N THR A 3 10.58 -9.16 -3.59
CA THR A 3 9.35 -9.10 -4.37
C THR A 3 8.27 -8.39 -3.55
N LYS A 4 7.49 -7.52 -4.20
CA LYS A 4 6.34 -6.86 -3.58
C LYS A 4 5.42 -7.93 -2.96
N ARG A 5 4.98 -7.69 -1.73
CA ARG A 5 4.08 -8.60 -0.99
C ARG A 5 2.70 -8.62 -1.65
N ASP A 6 2.07 -9.79 -1.65
CA ASP A 6 0.68 -9.94 -2.07
C ASP A 6 -0.25 -9.56 -0.89
N LEU A 7 -0.67 -8.31 -0.87
CA LEU A 7 -1.46 -7.75 0.23
C LEU A 7 -2.84 -8.42 0.37
N LEU A 8 -3.44 -8.87 -0.73
CA LEU A 8 -4.74 -9.55 -0.67
C LEU A 8 -4.59 -10.91 0.01
N ARG A 9 -3.57 -11.68 -0.38
CA ARG A 9 -3.24 -12.94 0.28
C ARG A 9 -2.86 -12.74 1.74
N ASP A 10 -2.08 -11.71 2.04
CA ASP A 10 -1.69 -11.39 3.41
C ASP A 10 -2.90 -11.04 4.29
N LEU A 11 -3.85 -10.26 3.75
CA LEU A 11 -5.09 -9.93 4.43
C LEU A 11 -5.96 -11.16 4.68
N GLU A 12 -6.00 -12.10 3.72
CA GLU A 12 -6.76 -13.34 3.87
C GLU A 12 -6.15 -14.25 4.94
N ILE A 13 -4.82 -14.36 5.01
CA ILE A 13 -4.13 -15.05 6.10
C ILE A 13 -4.50 -14.40 7.45
N ALA A 14 -4.47 -13.08 7.52
CA ALA A 14 -4.77 -12.34 8.74
C ALA A 14 -6.24 -12.53 9.19
N LYS A 15 -7.19 -12.54 8.25
CA LYS A 15 -8.62 -12.78 8.52
C LYS A 15 -8.93 -14.20 8.98
N ASN A 16 -8.19 -15.19 8.48
CA ASN A 16 -8.36 -16.60 8.84
C ASN A 16 -7.64 -16.97 10.14
N ALA A 17 -6.76 -16.10 10.64
CA ALA A 17 -6.15 -16.29 11.93
C ALA A 17 -7.20 -16.15 13.05
N THR A 18 -6.97 -16.79 14.19
CA THR A 18 -7.86 -16.67 15.35
C THR A 18 -8.09 -15.17 15.68
N PRO A 19 -9.35 -14.72 15.81
CA PRO A 19 -9.66 -13.35 16.21
C PRO A 19 -9.20 -13.08 17.64
N GLY A 20 -8.79 -11.84 17.92
CA GLY A 20 -8.48 -11.38 19.27
C GLY A 20 -9.73 -10.97 20.06
N PRO A 21 -9.58 -10.21 21.15
CA PRO A 21 -8.40 -9.40 21.49
C PRO A 21 -7.20 -10.22 22.00
N TRP A 22 -5.99 -9.92 21.53
CA TRP A 22 -4.74 -10.55 21.97
C TRP A 22 -4.05 -9.79 23.10
N PHE A 23 -3.46 -10.52 24.06
CA PHE A 23 -2.78 -9.95 25.22
C PHE A 23 -1.43 -10.58 25.45
N ALA A 24 -0.47 -9.76 25.88
CA ALA A 24 0.78 -10.23 26.47
C ALA A 24 0.57 -10.50 27.97
N TYR A 25 0.70 -11.75 28.38
CA TYR A 25 0.52 -12.20 29.76
C TYR A 25 1.83 -12.73 30.34
N HIS A 26 2.15 -12.36 31.59
CA HIS A 26 3.34 -12.84 32.27
C HIS A 26 3.04 -14.16 33.01
N ARG A 27 3.60 -15.28 32.53
CA ARG A 27 3.38 -16.62 33.09
C ARG A 27 4.39 -16.99 34.20
N GLY A 28 5.45 -16.20 34.40
CA GLY A 28 6.38 -16.39 35.51
C GLY A 28 7.41 -17.51 35.32
N GLY A 29 7.90 -17.71 34.10
CA GLY A 29 9.10 -18.52 33.82
C GLY A 29 8.87 -20.03 33.71
N VAL A 30 7.64 -20.51 33.73
CA VAL A 30 7.33 -21.94 33.58
C VAL A 30 7.54 -22.35 32.12
N GLY A 31 8.48 -23.27 31.87
CA GLY A 31 8.75 -23.79 30.52
C GLY A 31 9.79 -23.01 29.70
N GLY A 32 10.54 -22.08 30.31
CA GLY A 32 11.65 -21.37 29.67
C GLY A 32 11.27 -20.08 28.94
N PHE A 33 10.05 -19.57 29.17
CA PHE A 33 9.58 -18.28 28.69
C PHE A 33 8.89 -17.52 29.83
N ASP A 34 8.94 -16.19 29.80
CA ASP A 34 8.37 -15.34 30.85
C ASP A 34 7.00 -14.77 30.45
N TYR A 35 6.76 -14.62 29.15
CA TYR A 35 5.56 -13.99 28.59
C TYR A 35 4.92 -14.84 27.50
N GLU A 36 3.60 -14.73 27.38
CA GLU A 36 2.81 -15.42 26.39
C GLU A 36 1.83 -14.47 25.70
N VAL A 37 1.53 -14.75 24.43
CA VAL A 37 0.46 -14.08 23.71
C VAL A 37 -0.75 -15.00 23.67
N THR A 38 -1.84 -14.55 24.31
CA THR A 38 -3.04 -15.35 24.55
C THR A 38 -4.31 -14.51 24.50
N LEU A 39 -5.46 -15.18 24.58
CA LEU A 39 -6.79 -14.59 24.74
C LEU A 39 -7.07 -14.26 26.23
N PRO A 40 -8.00 -13.33 26.53
CA PRO A 40 -8.21 -12.84 27.88
C PRO A 40 -8.83 -13.84 28.85
N ASP A 41 -9.35 -14.97 28.38
CA ASP A 41 -10.04 -15.98 29.19
C ASP A 41 -9.11 -17.06 29.77
N ASP A 42 -7.79 -16.87 29.70
CA ASP A 42 -6.76 -17.83 30.13
C ASP A 42 -7.03 -19.26 29.62
N THR A 43 -7.71 -19.36 28.48
CA THR A 43 -7.70 -20.60 27.72
C THR A 43 -6.23 -20.89 27.41
N PHE A 44 -5.80 -22.14 27.52
CA PHE A 44 -4.44 -22.60 27.24
C PHE A 44 -4.00 -22.40 25.75
N TYR A 45 -4.64 -21.47 25.05
CA TYR A 45 -4.45 -21.11 23.65
C TYR A 45 -3.32 -20.08 23.50
N VAL A 46 -2.10 -20.55 23.78
CA VAL A 46 -0.88 -19.79 23.57
C VAL A 46 -0.50 -19.83 22.09
N ILE A 47 -0.44 -18.67 21.44
CA ILE A 47 -0.05 -18.58 20.02
C ILE A 47 1.42 -18.17 19.84
N ALA A 48 2.02 -17.58 20.88
CA ALA A 48 3.44 -17.23 20.92
C ALA A 48 3.90 -17.18 22.39
N ALA A 49 5.16 -17.56 22.62
CA ALA A 49 5.82 -17.45 23.92
C ALA A 49 7.16 -16.73 23.73
N GLU A 50 7.45 -15.79 24.62
CA GLU A 50 8.58 -14.86 24.52
C GLU A 50 9.24 -14.66 25.88
N LEU A 51 10.55 -14.36 25.86
CA LEU A 51 11.29 -13.97 27.06
C LEU A 51 11.10 -12.48 27.41
N SER A 52 10.78 -11.66 26.41
CA SER A 52 10.64 -10.22 26.57
C SER A 52 9.18 -9.81 26.53
N GLU A 53 8.75 -9.05 27.54
CA GLU A 53 7.44 -8.40 27.56
C GLU A 53 7.20 -7.55 26.30
N HIS A 54 8.26 -6.87 25.83
CA HIS A 54 8.17 -5.98 24.67
C HIS A 54 7.88 -6.76 23.39
N ASN A 55 8.47 -7.96 23.23
CA ASN A 55 8.20 -8.81 22.07
C ASN A 55 6.77 -9.37 22.13
N ALA A 56 6.35 -9.86 23.30
CA ALA A 56 4.99 -10.37 23.48
C ALA A 56 3.94 -9.28 23.19
N LYS A 57 4.15 -8.05 23.71
CA LYS A 57 3.30 -6.89 23.41
C LYS A 57 3.29 -6.56 21.93
N PHE A 58 4.46 -6.52 21.29
CA PHE A 58 4.56 -6.26 19.86
C PHE A 58 3.74 -7.28 19.05
N ILE A 59 3.84 -8.58 19.35
CA ILE A 59 3.10 -9.63 18.66
C ILE A 59 1.58 -9.46 18.88
N ALA A 60 1.15 -9.22 20.12
CA ALA A 60 -0.26 -9.02 20.45
C ALA A 60 -0.86 -7.82 19.67
N GLU A 61 -0.20 -6.66 19.75
CA GLU A 61 -0.62 -5.43 19.06
C GLU A 61 -0.56 -5.58 17.53
N ALA A 62 0.46 -6.24 17.00
CA ALA A 62 0.60 -6.48 15.57
C ALA A 62 -0.56 -7.32 15.02
N ARG A 63 -1.06 -8.30 15.78
CA ARG A 63 -2.21 -9.12 15.35
C ARG A 63 -3.50 -8.33 15.23
N GLU A 64 -3.70 -7.35 16.11
CA GLU A 64 -4.85 -6.44 16.03
C GLU A 64 -4.68 -5.39 14.92
N GLY A 65 -3.48 -4.83 14.79
CA GLY A 65 -3.20 -3.71 13.89
C GLY A 65 -2.95 -4.09 12.43
N TRP A 66 -2.35 -5.27 12.17
CA TRP A 66 -1.94 -5.65 10.81
C TRP A 66 -3.09 -5.80 9.81
N PRO A 67 -4.24 -6.45 10.14
CA PRO A 67 -5.34 -6.53 9.20
C PRO A 67 -5.77 -5.16 8.68
N GLU A 68 -5.86 -4.18 9.57
CA GLU A 68 -6.25 -2.80 9.23
C GLU A 68 -5.14 -2.06 8.47
N ALA A 69 -3.89 -2.23 8.87
CA ALA A 69 -2.76 -1.65 8.14
C ALA A 69 -2.67 -2.17 6.69
N ILE A 70 -2.90 -3.47 6.49
CA ILE A 70 -2.94 -4.09 5.15
C ILE A 70 -4.14 -3.56 4.35
N ARG A 71 -5.32 -3.46 4.97
CA ARG A 71 -6.52 -2.90 4.31
C ARG A 71 -6.26 -1.48 3.81
N ARG A 72 -5.68 -0.63 4.66
CA ARG A 72 -5.29 0.74 4.28
C ARG A 72 -4.25 0.79 3.17
N ALA A 73 -3.28 -0.14 3.17
CA ALA A 73 -2.29 -0.22 2.12
C ALA A 73 -2.94 -0.56 0.77
N ILE A 74 -3.87 -1.53 0.74
CA ILE A 74 -4.63 -1.88 -0.48
C ILE A 74 -5.45 -0.68 -0.98
N GLU A 75 -6.14 0.02 -0.08
CA GLU A 75 -6.93 1.21 -0.41
C GLU A 75 -6.04 2.30 -1.04
N ALA A 76 -4.91 2.62 -0.42
CA ALA A 76 -3.96 3.59 -0.94
C ALA A 76 -3.36 3.17 -2.29
N GLU A 77 -3.07 1.88 -2.50
CA GLU A 77 -2.58 1.38 -3.79
C GLU A 77 -3.64 1.49 -4.89
N ASN A 78 -4.92 1.25 -4.56
CA ASN A 78 -6.03 1.42 -5.49
C ASN A 78 -6.27 2.88 -5.84
N GLU A 79 -6.28 3.78 -4.85
CA GLU A 79 -6.42 5.23 -5.07
C GLU A 79 -5.28 5.77 -5.94
N LEU A 80 -4.04 5.33 -5.68
CA LEU A 80 -2.89 5.71 -6.51
C LEU A 80 -3.05 5.21 -7.95
N ALA A 81 -3.53 3.99 -8.14
CA ALA A 81 -3.79 3.44 -9.48
C ALA A 81 -4.89 4.23 -10.22
N GLN A 82 -5.97 4.61 -9.53
CA GLN A 82 -7.04 5.45 -10.09
C GLN A 82 -6.53 6.83 -10.48
N LEU A 83 -5.82 7.51 -9.57
CA LEU A 83 -5.27 8.83 -9.84
C LEU A 83 -4.28 8.81 -11.03
N ARG A 84 -3.46 7.75 -11.13
CA ARG A 84 -2.58 7.57 -12.29
C ARG A 84 -3.37 7.38 -13.58
N ALA A 85 -4.44 6.60 -13.57
CA ALA A 85 -5.29 6.41 -14.74
C ALA A 85 -5.96 7.73 -15.18
N GLU A 86 -6.43 8.55 -14.23
CA GLU A 86 -7.00 9.87 -14.52
C GLU A 86 -5.97 10.85 -15.08
N ILE A 87 -4.76 10.89 -14.52
CA ILE A 87 -3.68 11.73 -15.05
C ILE A 87 -3.30 11.27 -16.46
N GLN A 88 -3.18 9.96 -16.69
CA GLN A 88 -2.91 9.41 -18.01
C GLN A 88 -3.99 9.81 -19.01
N HIS A 89 -5.27 9.68 -18.64
CA HIS A 89 -6.39 10.09 -19.47
C HIS A 89 -6.32 11.58 -19.84
N HIS A 90 -6.03 12.45 -18.89
CA HIS A 90 -5.86 13.88 -19.17
C HIS A 90 -4.67 14.15 -20.10
N ILE A 91 -3.53 13.48 -19.91
CA ILE A 91 -2.37 13.59 -20.81
C ILE A 91 -2.77 13.18 -22.23
N ASP A 92 -3.51 12.09 -22.38
CA ASP A 92 -3.95 11.62 -23.70
C ASP A 92 -4.90 12.61 -24.37
N LEU A 93 -5.86 13.18 -23.64
CA LEU A 93 -6.73 14.26 -24.13
C LEU A 93 -5.93 15.49 -24.55
N MET A 94 -4.93 15.89 -23.76
CA MET A 94 -4.05 17.02 -24.07
C MET A 94 -3.26 16.77 -25.35
N MET A 95 -2.76 15.55 -25.57
CA MET A 95 -2.07 15.21 -26.82
C MET A 95 -3.01 15.27 -28.03
N SER A 96 -4.19 14.66 -27.94
CA SER A 96 -5.16 14.70 -29.05
C SER A 96 -5.58 16.13 -29.38
N ALA A 97 -5.76 16.99 -28.36
CA ALA A 97 -6.02 18.40 -28.58
C ALA A 97 -4.83 19.10 -29.26
N ALA A 98 -3.60 18.80 -28.85
CA ALA A 98 -2.38 19.35 -29.45
C ALA A 98 -2.24 18.97 -30.94
N GLU A 99 -2.54 17.71 -31.27
CA GLU A 99 -2.51 17.20 -32.64
C GLU A 99 -3.56 17.91 -33.51
N LEU A 100 -4.81 18.01 -33.04
CA LEU A 100 -5.86 18.75 -33.74
C LEU A 100 -5.53 20.23 -33.93
N MET A 101 -4.90 20.86 -32.94
CA MET A 101 -4.43 22.24 -33.07
C MET A 101 -3.30 22.34 -34.10
N SER A 102 -2.43 21.34 -34.24
CA SER A 102 -1.28 21.41 -35.17
C SER A 102 -1.67 21.36 -36.65
N ASP A 103 -2.83 20.78 -36.99
CA ASP A 103 -3.29 20.60 -38.37
C ASP A 103 -3.94 21.86 -38.98
N ASP A 104 -4.43 22.80 -38.16
CA ASP A 104 -5.26 23.95 -38.60
C ASP A 104 -4.64 25.33 -38.26
N VAL A 105 -3.34 25.36 -37.95
CA VAL A 105 -2.70 26.51 -37.30
C VAL A 105 -1.94 27.44 -38.24
N ASP A 106 -2.29 28.72 -38.17
CA ASP A 106 -1.54 29.86 -38.71
C ASP A 106 -0.05 29.76 -38.29
N PRO A 107 0.94 29.96 -39.18
CA PRO A 107 2.36 29.89 -38.84
C PRO A 107 2.79 30.62 -37.55
N GLU A 108 2.06 31.65 -37.12
CA GLU A 108 2.33 32.36 -35.86
C GLU A 108 1.89 31.59 -34.59
N GLN A 109 0.89 30.70 -34.70
CA GLN A 109 0.41 29.86 -33.59
C GLN A 109 1.13 28.51 -33.49
N ARG A 110 1.91 28.13 -34.52
CA ARG A 110 2.65 26.86 -34.59
C ARG A 110 3.65 26.68 -33.45
N GLY A 111 4.38 27.74 -33.10
CA GLY A 111 5.32 27.71 -31.98
C GLY A 111 4.67 27.47 -30.61
N LYS A 112 3.39 27.85 -30.44
CA LYS A 112 2.63 27.57 -29.21
C LYS A 112 2.17 26.12 -29.16
N ALA A 113 1.73 25.56 -30.28
CA ALA A 113 1.38 24.15 -30.40
C ALA A 113 2.59 23.23 -30.12
N ASP A 114 3.76 23.55 -30.68
CA ASP A 114 5.01 22.81 -30.45
C ASP A 114 5.48 22.87 -28.99
N ALA A 115 5.38 24.04 -28.35
CA ALA A 115 5.69 24.20 -26.93
C ALA A 115 4.74 23.39 -26.04
N TYR A 116 3.44 23.40 -26.36
CA TYR A 116 2.44 22.61 -25.65
C TYR A 116 2.68 21.11 -25.78
N LEU A 117 2.95 20.62 -27.00
CA LEU A 117 3.26 19.22 -27.26
C LEU A 117 4.53 18.76 -26.51
N THR A 118 5.53 19.64 -26.41
CA THR A 118 6.76 19.38 -25.64
C THR A 118 6.45 19.17 -24.14
N VAL A 119 5.61 20.03 -23.55
CA VAL A 119 5.21 19.89 -22.14
C VAL A 119 4.44 18.60 -21.90
N VAL A 120 3.49 18.25 -22.78
CA VAL A 120 2.69 17.04 -22.62
C VAL A 120 3.54 15.77 -22.73
N LYS A 121 4.53 15.74 -23.64
CA LYS A 121 5.50 14.63 -23.75
C LYS A 121 6.33 14.49 -22.48
N ALA A 122 6.83 15.59 -21.92
CA ALA A 122 7.58 15.57 -20.67
C ALA A 122 6.72 15.07 -19.48
N LEU A 123 5.44 15.45 -19.42
CA LEU A 123 4.51 14.95 -18.39
C LEU A 123 4.29 13.44 -18.48
N ARG A 124 4.19 12.89 -19.70
CA ARG A 124 4.10 11.44 -19.93
C ARG A 124 5.37 10.73 -19.45
N GLU A 125 6.54 11.21 -19.85
CA GLU A 125 7.82 10.64 -19.42
C GLU A 125 7.98 10.62 -17.89
N ILE A 126 7.53 11.67 -17.20
CA ILE A 126 7.54 11.73 -15.73
C ILE A 126 6.61 10.68 -15.11
N LEU A 127 5.43 10.47 -15.70
CA LEU A 127 4.47 9.50 -15.21
C LEU A 127 4.99 8.06 -15.38
N ASP A 128 5.64 7.78 -16.51
CA ASP A 128 6.24 6.48 -16.86
C ASP A 128 7.50 6.19 -16.02
N CYS A 129 8.39 7.15 -15.78
CA CYS A 129 9.62 6.95 -14.98
C CYS A 129 9.38 6.54 -13.52
N LYS A 130 8.18 6.72 -12.98
CA LYS A 130 7.83 6.32 -11.60
C LYS A 130 7.19 4.92 -11.50
N THR A 131 7.43 4.06 -12.49
CA THR A 131 6.90 2.68 -12.53
C THR A 131 7.91 1.59 -12.19
N GLU A 132 9.18 1.96 -11.94
CA GLU A 132 10.25 1.07 -11.44
C GLU A 132 10.41 1.15 -9.91
#